data_AF-A0A9W6B952-F1
#
_entry.id   AF-A0A9W6B952-F1
#
_cell.length_a   1.000
_cell.length_b   1.000
_cell.length_c   1.000
_cell.angle_alpha   90.00
_cell.angle_beta   90.00
_cell.angle_gamma   90.00
#
_symmetry.space_group_name_H-M   'P 1'
#
loop_
_entity.id
_entity.type
_entity.pdbx_description
1 polymer ?
#
loop_
_entity_poly.entity_id
_entity_poly.type
_entity_poly.pdbx_seq_one_letter_code
_entity_poly.pdbx_strand_id
1 'polypeptide(L)'
;MALNRDNFTKKTVDILAKRVGYLCSNPGCRKHTVGPNAIKDKASILGIAAHITAASVGGPRYDANLSVGQRKDIDNGIWLCANCATLIDKDPNTFSVALLNKWKKDAEDEMNNQLRGITLNKERPFLEADLIWSNSQRWNRGYSQKNGELYGNVIVLGENQPIIWWDLVWNFHIAIYNNSQFPAFNIKIERIAGTEFNSIEKLPNLPPYANLSLRAKFEELFEGVSTEADKLIKPKVPHIIQGLQMKISYNDEKGVQHATIFRVNGDELDNTKA
;
A
#
# COMPACT_ATOMS: atom_id res chain seq x y z
N MET A 1 -42.25 -21.74 -22.54
CA MET A 1 -41.37 -21.46 -23.71
C MET A 1 -41.26 -19.95 -23.86
N ALA A 2 -40.08 -19.38 -23.62
CA ALA A 2 -39.87 -17.93 -23.55
C ALA A 2 -39.72 -17.33 -24.95
N LEU A 3 -40.82 -16.89 -25.56
CA LEU A 3 -40.83 -16.20 -26.86
C LEU A 3 -40.40 -14.72 -26.78
N ASN A 4 -40.23 -14.16 -25.57
CA ASN A 4 -40.01 -12.71 -25.35
C ASN A 4 -38.66 -12.33 -24.70
N ARG A 5 -37.65 -13.21 -24.73
CA ARG A 5 -36.32 -12.89 -24.18
C ARG A 5 -35.33 -12.63 -25.30
N ASP A 6 -34.76 -11.44 -25.33
CA ASP A 6 -33.78 -10.99 -26.32
C ASP A 6 -32.40 -11.61 -26.06
N ASN A 7 -32.29 -12.93 -26.17
CA ASN A 7 -31.04 -13.65 -25.90
C ASN A 7 -29.96 -13.36 -26.96
N PHE A 8 -28.71 -13.35 -26.51
CA PHE A 8 -27.53 -13.32 -27.38
C PHE A 8 -27.49 -14.50 -28.36
N THR A 9 -26.96 -14.25 -29.56
CA THR A 9 -26.65 -15.33 -30.51
C THR A 9 -25.49 -16.18 -29.99
N LYS A 10 -25.40 -17.44 -30.41
CA LYS A 10 -24.24 -18.30 -30.07
C LYS A 10 -22.92 -17.62 -30.43
N LYS A 11 -22.86 -16.93 -31.57
CA LYS A 11 -21.68 -16.16 -32.02
C LYS A 11 -21.30 -15.07 -31.02
N THR A 12 -22.28 -14.29 -30.54
CA THR A 12 -22.06 -13.23 -29.54
C THR A 12 -21.50 -13.81 -28.24
N VAL A 13 -22.11 -14.90 -27.74
CA VAL A 13 -21.66 -15.61 -26.52
C VAL A 13 -20.20 -16.07 -26.66
N ASP A 14 -19.87 -16.68 -27.80
CA ASP A 14 -18.52 -17.18 -28.08
C ASP A 14 -17.47 -16.05 -28.12
N ILE A 15 -17.82 -14.92 -28.75
CA ILE A 15 -16.92 -13.76 -28.83
C ILE A 15 -16.73 -13.14 -27.44
N LEU A 16 -17.79 -12.97 -26.64
CA LEU A 16 -17.69 -12.45 -25.27
C LEU A 16 -16.71 -13.29 -24.43
N ALA A 17 -16.81 -14.61 -24.52
CA ALA A 17 -15.91 -15.50 -23.79
C ALA A 17 -14.45 -15.36 -24.25
N LYS A 18 -14.22 -15.33 -25.57
CA LYS A 18 -12.89 -15.23 -26.17
C LYS A 18 -12.20 -13.90 -25.88
N ARG A 19 -12.94 -12.79 -25.86
CA ARG A 19 -12.40 -11.43 -25.59
C ARG A 19 -11.74 -11.31 -24.22
N VAL A 20 -12.15 -12.12 -23.25
CA VAL A 20 -11.59 -12.15 -21.90
C VAL A 20 -10.90 -13.48 -21.59
N GLY A 21 -10.53 -14.26 -22.61
CA GLY A 21 -9.80 -15.52 -22.45
C GLY A 21 -10.51 -16.57 -21.57
N TYR A 22 -11.85 -16.57 -21.57
CA TYR A 22 -12.68 -17.40 -20.69
C TYR A 22 -12.41 -17.19 -19.19
N LEU A 23 -12.03 -15.97 -18.78
CA LEU A 23 -11.95 -15.56 -17.38
C LEU A 23 -13.20 -14.77 -16.99
N CYS A 24 -13.65 -14.94 -15.75
CA CYS A 24 -14.74 -14.13 -15.21
C CYS A 24 -14.38 -12.63 -15.25
N SER A 25 -15.25 -11.77 -15.78
CA SER A 25 -15.00 -10.32 -15.85
C SER A 25 -15.11 -9.60 -14.51
N ASN A 26 -15.60 -10.25 -13.44
CA ASN A 26 -15.59 -9.66 -12.10
C ASN A 26 -14.13 -9.55 -11.59
N PRO A 27 -13.62 -8.33 -11.28
CA PRO A 27 -12.25 -8.10 -10.84
C PRO A 27 -11.85 -8.87 -9.58
N GLY A 28 -12.78 -9.11 -8.66
CA GLY A 28 -12.53 -9.88 -7.44
C GLY A 28 -12.59 -11.40 -7.63
N CYS A 29 -12.97 -11.88 -8.82
CA CYS A 29 -13.14 -13.32 -9.09
C CYS A 29 -12.11 -13.85 -10.08
N ARG A 30 -12.06 -13.29 -11.31
CA ARG A 30 -11.14 -13.66 -12.41
C ARG A 30 -10.93 -15.15 -12.71
N LYS A 31 -11.72 -16.08 -12.15
CA LYS A 31 -11.50 -17.51 -12.33
C LYS A 31 -11.73 -17.97 -13.77
N HIS A 32 -11.01 -19.02 -14.17
CA HIS A 32 -11.28 -19.73 -15.41
C HIS A 32 -12.71 -20.28 -15.43
N THR A 33 -13.38 -20.09 -16.56
CA THR A 33 -14.75 -20.57 -16.80
C THR A 33 -14.81 -21.70 -17.82
N VAL A 34 -13.66 -22.16 -18.30
CA VAL A 34 -13.53 -23.31 -19.21
C VAL A 34 -12.48 -24.26 -18.67
N GLY A 35 -12.69 -25.56 -18.88
CA GLY A 35 -11.75 -26.60 -18.48
C GLY A 35 -11.99 -27.92 -19.21
N PRO A 36 -11.15 -28.93 -18.96
CA PRO A 36 -11.31 -30.24 -19.56
C PRO A 36 -12.62 -30.91 -19.16
N ASN A 37 -13.04 -31.90 -19.95
CA ASN A 37 -14.18 -32.77 -19.66
C ASN A 37 -13.73 -34.24 -19.70
N ALA A 38 -14.46 -35.12 -19.03
CA ALA A 38 -14.19 -36.56 -19.08
C ALA A 38 -14.36 -37.13 -20.50
N ILE A 39 -15.20 -36.50 -21.33
CA ILE A 39 -15.37 -36.84 -22.74
C ILE A 39 -14.31 -36.08 -23.55
N LYS A 40 -13.49 -36.83 -24.32
CA LYS A 40 -12.29 -36.32 -25.02
C LYS A 40 -12.53 -35.12 -25.96
N ASP A 41 -13.66 -35.10 -26.66
CA ASP A 41 -14.02 -34.06 -27.64
C ASP A 41 -14.89 -32.94 -27.03
N LYS A 42 -14.98 -32.85 -25.70
CA LYS A 42 -15.76 -31.83 -24.98
C LYS A 42 -14.91 -31.01 -24.02
N ALA A 43 -15.38 -29.79 -23.78
CA ALA A 43 -14.90 -28.92 -22.71
C ALA A 43 -16.04 -28.61 -21.74
N SER A 44 -15.69 -28.46 -20.46
CA SER A 44 -16.61 -28.01 -19.42
C SER A 44 -16.64 -26.48 -19.43
N ILE A 45 -17.81 -25.88 -19.62
CA ILE A 45 -17.99 -24.42 -19.64
C ILE A 45 -18.91 -24.02 -18.48
N LEU A 46 -18.39 -23.23 -17.56
CA LEU A 46 -19.11 -22.67 -16.40
C LEU A 46 -19.39 -21.16 -16.56
N GLY A 47 -19.01 -20.60 -17.70
CA GLY A 47 -19.19 -19.18 -18.02
C GLY A 47 -20.52 -18.92 -18.72
N ILE A 48 -21.05 -17.73 -18.50
CA ILE A 48 -22.33 -17.25 -18.99
C ILE A 48 -22.12 -15.85 -19.57
N ALA A 49 -22.67 -15.61 -20.76
CA ALA A 49 -22.86 -14.27 -21.28
C ALA A 49 -24.06 -13.62 -20.57
N ALA A 50 -23.78 -12.83 -19.55
CA ALA A 50 -24.79 -12.07 -18.81
C ALA A 50 -25.11 -10.76 -19.54
N HIS A 51 -26.36 -10.30 -19.43
CA HIS A 51 -26.74 -9.00 -19.98
C HIS A 51 -26.45 -7.92 -18.93
N ILE A 52 -25.86 -6.82 -19.37
CA ILE A 52 -25.62 -5.64 -18.52
C ILE A 52 -26.96 -4.95 -18.23
N THR A 53 -27.79 -4.74 -19.26
CA THR A 53 -29.22 -4.35 -19.15
C THR A 53 -30.11 -5.51 -19.58
N ALA A 54 -31.20 -5.77 -18.86
CA ALA A 54 -31.98 -6.99 -19.08
C ALA A 54 -32.48 -7.20 -20.52
N ALA A 55 -32.46 -8.48 -20.94
CA ALA A 55 -32.99 -8.96 -22.21
C ALA A 55 -34.52 -8.97 -22.30
N SER A 56 -35.22 -8.61 -21.24
CA SER A 56 -36.69 -8.64 -21.17
C SER A 56 -37.19 -7.52 -20.27
N VAL A 57 -38.37 -7.00 -20.60
CA VAL A 57 -39.10 -6.01 -19.79
C VAL A 57 -39.22 -6.50 -18.35
N GLY A 58 -38.95 -5.61 -17.39
CA GLY A 58 -39.03 -5.90 -15.95
C GLY A 58 -37.86 -6.71 -15.38
N GLY A 59 -36.85 -7.05 -16.19
CA GLY A 59 -35.62 -7.68 -15.69
C GLY A 59 -34.66 -6.70 -15.01
N PRO A 60 -33.57 -7.22 -14.38
CA PRO A 60 -32.56 -6.40 -13.72
C PRO A 60 -31.96 -5.34 -14.66
N ARG A 61 -31.97 -4.07 -14.22
CA ARG A 61 -31.43 -2.93 -15.00
C ARG A 61 -32.02 -2.82 -16.42
N TYR A 62 -33.30 -3.20 -16.60
CA TYR A 62 -33.96 -3.06 -17.91
C TYR A 62 -33.97 -1.60 -18.37
N ASP A 63 -33.56 -1.36 -19.61
CA ASP A 63 -33.65 -0.05 -20.27
C ASP A 63 -34.67 -0.12 -21.42
N ALA A 64 -35.74 0.67 -21.27
CA ALA A 64 -36.83 0.73 -22.24
C ALA A 64 -36.43 1.44 -23.55
N ASN A 65 -35.35 2.23 -23.53
CA ASN A 65 -34.88 2.97 -24.71
C ASN A 65 -34.05 2.10 -25.66
N LEU A 66 -33.62 0.92 -25.22
CA LEU A 66 -32.86 0.01 -26.08
C LEU A 66 -33.78 -0.73 -27.06
N SER A 67 -33.35 -0.80 -28.31
CA SER A 67 -33.95 -1.69 -29.31
C SER A 67 -33.62 -3.15 -29.01
N VAL A 68 -34.37 -4.08 -29.61
CA VAL A 68 -34.07 -5.52 -29.59
C VAL A 68 -32.65 -5.81 -30.08
N GLY A 69 -32.21 -5.10 -31.12
CA GLY A 69 -30.86 -5.22 -31.67
C GLY A 69 -29.79 -4.82 -30.64
N GLN A 70 -29.96 -3.68 -29.98
CA GLN A 70 -29.05 -3.21 -28.93
C GLN A 70 -29.04 -4.13 -27.70
N ARG A 71 -30.20 -4.67 -27.30
CA ARG A 71 -30.27 -5.63 -26.17
C ARG A 71 -29.46 -6.90 -26.46
N LYS A 72 -29.44 -7.36 -27.70
CA LYS A 72 -28.68 -8.53 -28.18
C LYS A 72 -27.26 -8.21 -28.61
N ASP A 73 -26.86 -6.95 -28.60
CA ASP A 73 -25.54 -6.55 -29.06
C ASP A 73 -24.46 -6.97 -28.05
N ILE A 74 -23.26 -7.23 -28.56
CA ILE A 74 -22.12 -7.57 -27.72
C ILE A 74 -21.82 -6.48 -26.68
N ASP A 75 -22.10 -5.22 -26.99
CA ASP A 75 -21.92 -4.08 -26.11
C ASP A 75 -22.73 -4.21 -24.82
N ASN A 76 -23.93 -4.81 -24.90
CA ASN A 76 -24.77 -5.10 -23.75
C ASN A 76 -24.42 -6.42 -23.03
N GLY A 77 -23.40 -7.14 -23.47
CA GLY A 77 -22.98 -8.41 -22.88
C GLY A 77 -21.70 -8.31 -22.05
N ILE A 78 -21.64 -9.10 -20.98
CA ILE A 78 -20.43 -9.33 -20.17
C ILE A 78 -20.26 -10.83 -19.89
N TRP A 79 -19.02 -11.34 -19.95
CA TRP A 79 -18.72 -12.74 -19.65
C TRP A 79 -18.42 -12.94 -18.17
N LEU A 80 -19.22 -13.76 -17.48
CA LEU A 80 -19.08 -14.04 -16.05
C LEU A 80 -19.17 -15.54 -15.77
N CYS A 81 -18.62 -15.99 -14.64
CA CYS A 81 -18.93 -17.34 -14.16
C CYS A 81 -20.39 -17.42 -13.69
N ALA A 82 -20.97 -18.63 -13.65
CA ALA A 82 -22.35 -18.84 -13.22
C ALA A 82 -22.73 -18.17 -11.88
N ASN A 83 -21.82 -18.21 -10.90
CA ASN A 83 -22.05 -17.59 -9.60
C ASN A 83 -22.11 -16.06 -9.68
N CYS A 84 -21.15 -15.43 -10.37
CA CYS A 84 -21.13 -13.98 -10.52
C CYS A 84 -22.29 -13.48 -11.40
N ALA A 85 -22.64 -14.21 -12.46
CA ALA A 85 -23.80 -13.90 -13.29
C ALA A 85 -25.09 -13.89 -12.45
N THR A 86 -25.26 -14.90 -11.59
CA THR A 86 -26.41 -14.97 -10.66
C THR A 86 -26.38 -13.83 -9.63
N LEU A 87 -25.20 -13.50 -9.09
CA LEU A 87 -25.03 -12.47 -8.08
C LEU A 87 -25.45 -11.08 -8.61
N ILE A 88 -24.99 -10.70 -9.81
CA ILE A 88 -25.28 -9.38 -10.36
C ILE A 88 -26.77 -9.17 -10.64
N ASP A 89 -27.50 -10.24 -10.95
CA ASP A 89 -28.94 -10.16 -11.23
C ASP A 89 -29.79 -10.14 -9.96
N LYS A 90 -29.27 -10.70 -8.85
CA LYS A 90 -29.94 -10.67 -7.54
C LYS A 90 -29.82 -9.32 -6.82
N ASP A 91 -28.78 -8.55 -7.10
CA ASP A 91 -28.56 -7.23 -6.49
C ASP A 91 -28.25 -6.15 -7.55
N PRO A 92 -29.25 -5.74 -8.36
CA PRO A 92 -29.03 -4.77 -9.43
C PRO A 92 -28.66 -3.37 -8.95
N ASN A 93 -28.91 -3.04 -7.69
CA ASN A 93 -28.59 -1.73 -7.10
C ASN A 93 -27.09 -1.62 -6.80
N THR A 94 -26.50 -2.67 -6.21
CA THR A 94 -25.05 -2.73 -5.99
C THR A 94 -24.31 -2.90 -7.33
N PHE A 95 -24.83 -3.73 -8.23
CA PHE A 95 -24.21 -4.02 -9.52
C PHE A 95 -24.83 -3.19 -10.64
N SER A 96 -24.56 -1.89 -10.66
CA SER A 96 -25.09 -0.94 -11.65
C SER A 96 -24.55 -1.17 -13.07
N VAL A 97 -25.26 -0.63 -14.07
CA VAL A 97 -24.84 -0.67 -15.49
C VAL A 97 -23.44 -0.08 -15.67
N ALA A 98 -23.14 1.05 -15.01
CA ALA A 98 -21.83 1.70 -15.08
C ALA A 98 -20.72 0.80 -14.52
N LEU A 99 -20.98 0.12 -13.39
CA LEU A 99 -20.02 -0.81 -12.80
C LEU A 99 -19.75 -2.02 -13.70
N LEU A 100 -20.78 -2.62 -14.27
CA LEU A 100 -20.64 -3.77 -15.17
C LEU A 100 -19.93 -3.40 -16.47
N ASN A 101 -20.19 -2.22 -17.03
CA ASN A 101 -19.45 -1.71 -18.17
C ASN A 101 -17.97 -1.49 -17.84
N LYS A 102 -17.67 -0.99 -16.62
CA LYS A 102 -16.29 -0.88 -16.14
C LYS A 102 -15.62 -2.26 -16.03
N TRP A 103 -16.28 -3.24 -15.41
CA TRP A 103 -15.76 -4.61 -15.29
C TRP A 103 -15.46 -5.24 -16.64
N LYS A 104 -16.37 -5.09 -17.61
CA LYS A 104 -16.18 -5.55 -18.97
C LYS A 104 -14.93 -4.93 -19.58
N LYS A 105 -14.81 -3.60 -19.54
CA LYS A 105 -13.67 -2.88 -20.10
C LYS A 105 -12.35 -3.30 -19.44
N ASP A 106 -12.30 -3.29 -18.11
CA ASP A 106 -11.11 -3.66 -17.34
C ASP A 106 -10.65 -5.08 -17.67
N ALA A 107 -11.58 -6.04 -17.80
CA ALA A 107 -11.30 -7.42 -18.14
C ALA A 107 -10.75 -7.61 -19.56
N GLU A 108 -11.27 -6.85 -20.54
CA GLU A 108 -10.81 -6.86 -21.92
C GLU A 108 -9.44 -6.18 -22.08
N ASP A 109 -9.23 -5.05 -21.40
CA ASP A 109 -7.94 -4.34 -21.36
C ASP A 109 -6.86 -5.21 -20.71
N GLU A 110 -7.18 -5.90 -19.61
CA GLU A 110 -6.28 -6.87 -18.96
C GLU A 110 -5.88 -8.00 -19.91
N MET A 111 -6.84 -8.60 -20.62
CA MET A 111 -6.56 -9.66 -21.59
C MET A 111 -5.72 -9.16 -22.76
N ASN A 112 -6.00 -7.97 -23.29
CA ASN A 112 -5.20 -7.36 -24.35
C ASN A 112 -3.77 -7.07 -23.91
N ASN A 113 -3.57 -6.60 -22.67
CA ASN A 113 -2.25 -6.39 -22.09
C ASN A 113 -1.48 -7.71 -21.95
N GLN A 114 -2.13 -8.78 -21.47
CA GLN A 114 -1.53 -10.11 -21.39
C GLN A 114 -1.11 -10.64 -22.77
N LEU A 115 -1.96 -10.50 -23.79
CA LEU A 115 -1.64 -10.91 -25.17
C LEU A 115 -0.45 -10.14 -25.75
N ARG A 116 -0.30 -8.87 -25.40
CA ARG A 116 0.83 -8.03 -25.83
C ARG A 116 2.10 -8.28 -25.03
N GLY A 117 2.07 -9.15 -24.03
CA GLY A 117 3.17 -9.33 -23.08
C GLY A 117 3.43 -8.08 -22.23
N ILE A 118 2.45 -7.17 -22.15
CA ILE A 118 2.51 -6.03 -21.23
C ILE A 118 2.21 -6.59 -19.86
N THR A 119 3.26 -6.97 -19.13
CA THR A 119 3.15 -7.27 -17.72
C THR A 119 2.69 -5.99 -17.03
N LEU A 120 1.42 -5.95 -16.61
CA LEU A 120 0.91 -4.97 -15.66
C LEU A 120 1.54 -5.27 -14.29
N ASN A 121 2.87 -5.18 -14.20
CA ASN A 121 3.55 -5.17 -12.92
C ASN A 121 3.12 -3.87 -12.23
N LYS A 122 2.09 -4.00 -11.39
CA LYS A 122 1.83 -3.09 -10.27
C LYS A 122 2.94 -3.20 -9.21
N GLU A 123 3.90 -4.10 -9.42
CA GLU A 123 5.11 -4.16 -8.64
C GLU A 123 6.03 -3.02 -9.07
N ARG A 124 6.14 -2.06 -8.16
CA ARG A 124 7.06 -0.94 -8.20
C ARG A 124 8.14 -1.17 -7.15
N PRO A 125 9.30 -0.50 -7.23
CA PRO A 125 10.23 -0.53 -6.12
C PRO A 125 9.51 -0.14 -4.83
N PHE A 126 9.75 -0.88 -3.76
CA PHE A 126 9.22 -0.57 -2.43
C PHE A 126 10.38 -0.55 -1.45
N LEU A 127 10.69 0.66 -0.99
CA LEU A 127 11.69 0.88 0.03
C LEU A 127 10.99 0.96 1.38
N GLU A 128 11.39 0.09 2.29
CA GLU A 128 10.97 0.09 3.68
C GLU A 128 12.10 0.66 4.54
N ALA A 129 11.77 1.44 5.56
CA ALA A 129 12.73 1.96 6.52
C ALA A 129 12.47 1.36 7.90
N ASP A 130 13.55 0.94 8.55
CA ASP A 130 13.60 0.52 9.95
C ASP A 130 14.56 1.41 10.74
N LEU A 131 14.32 1.55 12.03
CA LEU A 131 15.07 2.35 12.98
C LEU A 131 15.60 1.43 14.05
N ILE A 132 16.88 1.11 13.93
CA ILE A 132 17.58 0.18 14.79
C ILE A 132 18.28 0.99 15.87
N TRP A 133 17.84 0.83 17.12
CA TRP A 133 18.50 1.45 18.27
C TRP A 133 19.87 0.83 18.53
N SER A 134 20.89 1.67 18.70
CA SER A 134 22.27 1.23 18.97
C SER A 134 22.63 1.37 20.45
N ASN A 135 22.53 2.60 20.97
CA ASN A 135 22.80 2.90 22.38
C ASN A 135 22.23 4.27 22.75
N SER A 136 22.11 4.50 24.06
CA SER A 136 21.75 5.79 24.63
C SER A 136 22.77 6.18 25.70
N GLN A 137 23.19 7.44 25.74
CA GLN A 137 24.20 7.96 26.67
C GLN A 137 23.80 9.31 27.24
N ARG A 138 24.17 9.57 28.50
CA ARG A 138 24.01 10.90 29.12
C ARG A 138 25.38 11.49 29.43
N TRP A 139 25.56 12.75 29.08
CA TRP A 139 26.79 13.50 29.36
C TRP A 139 26.49 14.59 30.38
N ASN A 140 27.28 14.65 31.44
CA ASN A 140 27.21 15.72 32.42
C ASN A 140 27.85 16.99 31.82
N ARG A 141 27.07 18.07 31.72
CA ARG A 141 27.48 19.40 31.21
C ARG A 141 27.75 20.41 32.32
N GLY A 142 27.59 20.03 33.58
CA GLY A 142 27.85 20.86 34.76
C GLY A 142 26.64 21.02 35.68
N TYR A 143 26.87 21.56 36.86
CA TYR A 143 25.83 21.82 37.85
C TYR A 143 24.95 23.00 37.44
N SER A 144 23.64 22.89 37.68
CA SER A 144 22.72 24.02 37.53
C SER A 144 22.93 25.05 38.64
N GLN A 145 22.64 26.31 38.32
CA GLN A 145 22.59 27.42 39.29
C GLN A 145 21.51 27.21 40.35
N LYS A 146 20.47 26.42 40.06
CA LYS A 146 19.38 26.08 41.01
C LYS A 146 19.87 25.35 42.26
N ASN A 147 21.06 24.74 42.21
CA ASN A 147 21.64 24.09 43.39
C ASN A 147 22.01 25.07 44.50
N GLY A 148 22.32 26.33 44.16
CA GLY A 148 22.65 27.35 45.16
C GLY A 148 21.47 27.67 46.08
N GLU A 149 20.25 27.65 45.54
CA GLU A 149 19.01 27.88 46.30
C GLU A 149 18.61 26.67 47.15
N LEU A 150 18.95 25.45 46.70
CA LEU A 150 18.57 24.20 47.38
C LEU A 150 19.56 23.74 48.44
N TYR A 151 20.86 23.92 48.19
CA TYR A 151 21.93 23.34 49.01
C TYR A 151 22.97 24.38 49.48
N GLY A 152 22.83 25.65 49.10
CA GLY A 152 23.82 26.69 49.39
C GLY A 152 25.12 26.50 48.59
N ASN A 153 26.26 26.87 49.19
CA ASN A 153 27.56 26.88 48.50
C ASN A 153 28.26 25.51 48.42
N VAL A 154 27.75 24.48 49.10
CA VAL A 154 28.39 23.17 49.18
C VAL A 154 27.39 22.06 48.87
N ILE A 155 27.67 21.28 47.83
CA ILE A 155 26.90 20.09 47.47
C ILE A 155 27.61 18.87 48.08
N VAL A 156 26.96 18.17 49.01
CA VAL A 156 27.47 16.92 49.59
C VAL A 156 26.95 15.74 48.76
N LEU A 157 27.85 15.09 48.02
CA LEU A 157 27.52 13.93 47.19
C LEU A 157 27.13 12.73 48.08
N GLY A 158 25.92 12.22 47.91
CA GLY A 158 25.37 11.09 48.67
C GLY A 158 24.20 11.48 49.58
N GLU A 159 24.18 12.70 50.10
CA GLU A 159 23.05 13.27 50.85
C GLU A 159 22.17 14.16 49.96
N ASN A 160 22.79 14.95 49.09
CA ASN A 160 22.10 15.86 48.18
C ASN A 160 21.89 15.20 46.80
N GLN A 161 20.78 15.53 46.14
CA GLN A 161 20.54 15.20 44.74
C GLN A 161 20.75 16.45 43.89
N PRO A 162 21.98 16.70 43.40
CA PRO A 162 22.26 17.90 42.64
C PRO A 162 21.55 17.88 41.28
N ILE A 163 21.02 19.05 40.92
CA ILE A 163 20.48 19.33 39.59
C ILE A 163 21.65 19.57 38.64
N ILE A 164 21.74 18.76 37.60
CA ILE A 164 22.83 18.78 36.62
C ILE A 164 22.22 19.04 35.24
N TRP A 165 22.97 19.76 34.41
CA TRP A 165 22.72 19.82 32.97
C TRP A 165 23.19 18.51 32.34
N TRP A 166 22.25 17.76 31.79
CA TRP A 166 22.48 16.51 31.09
C TRP A 166 22.27 16.72 29.60
N ASP A 167 23.19 16.19 28.81
CA ASP A 167 23.04 16.04 27.37
C ASP A 167 22.71 14.58 27.10
N LEU A 168 21.45 14.32 26.76
CA LEU A 168 20.90 12.99 26.51
C LEU A 168 21.03 12.67 25.04
N VAL A 169 21.72 11.59 24.72
CA VAL A 169 22.07 11.20 23.35
C VAL A 169 21.51 9.83 23.03
N TRP A 170 20.83 9.71 21.90
CA TRP A 170 20.37 8.43 21.35
C TRP A 170 20.98 8.21 19.96
N ASN A 171 21.66 7.08 19.79
CA ASN A 171 22.26 6.68 18.52
C ASN A 171 21.42 5.59 17.88
N PHE A 172 21.10 5.76 16.59
CA PHE A 172 20.32 4.83 15.79
C PHE A 172 20.97 4.54 14.45
N HIS A 173 20.57 3.43 13.84
CA HIS A 173 20.75 3.15 12.43
C HIS A 173 19.40 3.15 11.71
N ILE A 174 19.22 4.01 10.73
CA ILE A 174 18.10 3.93 9.79
C ILE A 174 18.50 2.94 8.70
N ALA A 175 17.90 1.75 8.71
CA ALA A 175 18.10 0.73 7.69
C ALA A 175 17.00 0.84 6.63
N ILE A 176 17.38 1.00 5.37
CA ILE A 176 16.46 1.06 4.23
C ILE A 176 16.60 -0.23 3.45
N TYR A 177 15.52 -0.97 3.29
CA TYR A 177 15.47 -2.24 2.60
C TYR A 177 14.74 -2.08 1.27
N ASN A 178 15.34 -2.57 0.19
CA ASN A 178 14.62 -2.75 -1.07
C ASN A 178 13.98 -4.14 -1.10
N ASN A 179 12.79 -4.28 -0.55
CA ASN A 179 12.05 -5.54 -0.52
C ASN A 179 11.29 -5.81 -1.83
N SER A 180 11.83 -5.35 -2.95
CA SER A 180 11.25 -5.53 -4.28
C SER A 180 12.25 -6.11 -5.27
N GLN A 181 11.72 -6.67 -6.36
CA GLN A 181 12.51 -7.15 -7.51
C GLN A 181 13.07 -6.02 -8.37
N PHE A 182 12.73 -4.76 -8.07
CA PHE A 182 13.07 -3.61 -8.90
C PHE A 182 14.14 -2.76 -8.20
N PRO A 183 15.18 -2.31 -8.92
CA PRO A 183 16.13 -1.35 -8.37
C PRO A 183 15.46 0.00 -8.10
N ALA A 184 15.93 0.69 -7.05
CA ALA A 184 15.50 2.03 -6.71
C ALA A 184 16.64 3.03 -6.97
N PHE A 185 16.35 4.08 -7.74
CA PHE A 185 17.33 5.09 -8.15
C PHE A 185 17.06 6.45 -7.51
N ASN A 186 18.12 7.27 -7.38
CA ASN A 186 18.04 8.65 -6.88
C ASN A 186 17.29 8.78 -5.55
N ILE A 187 17.60 7.89 -4.60
CA ILE A 187 16.93 7.85 -3.31
C ILE A 187 17.22 9.13 -2.54
N LYS A 188 16.16 9.76 -2.02
CA LYS A 188 16.20 10.97 -1.20
C LYS A 188 15.35 10.78 0.04
N ILE A 189 15.79 11.30 1.17
CA ILE A 189 15.01 11.32 2.41
C ILE A 189 14.70 12.77 2.75
N GLU A 190 13.41 13.07 2.89
CA GLU A 190 12.91 14.39 3.26
C GLU A 190 12.07 14.28 4.54
N ARG A 191 12.25 15.21 5.46
CA ARG A 191 11.41 15.29 6.66
C ARG A 191 10.08 15.96 6.29
N ILE A 192 8.97 15.36 6.73
CA ILE A 192 7.64 15.95 6.61
C ILE A 192 7.26 16.69 7.91
N ALA A 193 7.51 16.10 9.07
CA ALA A 193 7.11 16.64 10.39
C ALA A 193 7.95 16.04 11.54
N GLY A 194 8.08 16.73 12.69
CA GLY A 194 8.78 16.24 13.90
C GLY A 194 9.98 17.07 14.39
N THR A 195 11.02 16.42 14.90
CA THR A 195 12.25 17.04 15.46
C THR A 195 13.29 17.32 14.38
N GLU A 196 14.11 18.37 14.52
CA GLU A 196 15.13 18.78 13.54
C GLU A 196 16.06 17.61 13.19
N PHE A 197 16.10 17.31 11.89
CA PHE A 197 16.97 16.30 11.32
C PHE A 197 17.79 16.98 10.25
N ASN A 198 19.12 16.95 10.40
CA ASN A 198 20.03 17.43 9.37
C ASN A 198 19.80 16.58 8.11
N SER A 199 19.40 17.23 7.02
CA SER A 199 19.11 16.57 5.74
C SER A 199 20.25 15.64 5.34
N ILE A 200 19.96 14.36 5.11
CA ILE A 200 20.95 13.42 4.59
C ILE A 200 21.08 13.63 3.08
N GLU A 201 22.33 13.79 2.64
CA GLU A 201 22.73 13.92 1.24
C GLU A 201 22.27 12.74 0.37
N LYS A 202 22.31 12.95 -0.95
CA LYS A 202 21.89 12.00 -1.98
C LYS A 202 22.40 10.58 -1.69
N LEU A 203 21.47 9.63 -1.53
CA LEU A 203 21.80 8.25 -1.20
C LEU A 203 22.19 7.46 -2.45
N PRO A 204 23.01 6.40 -2.29
CA PRO A 204 23.31 5.50 -3.40
C PRO A 204 22.04 4.81 -3.91
N ASN A 205 22.07 4.41 -5.17
CA ASN A 205 21.01 3.58 -5.73
C ASN A 205 20.98 2.22 -5.03
N LEU A 206 19.79 1.66 -4.83
CA LEU A 206 19.60 0.42 -4.08
C LEU A 206 19.15 -0.70 -5.01
N PRO A 207 20.01 -1.72 -5.26
CA PRO A 207 19.63 -2.89 -6.05
C PRO A 207 18.45 -3.66 -5.43
N PRO A 208 17.81 -4.57 -6.20
CA PRO A 208 16.79 -5.48 -5.66
C PRO A 208 17.32 -6.25 -4.46
N TYR A 209 16.52 -6.34 -3.40
CA TYR A 209 16.85 -7.07 -2.16
C TYR A 209 18.12 -6.61 -1.43
N ALA A 210 18.64 -5.42 -1.78
CA ALA A 210 19.74 -4.80 -1.06
C ALA A 210 19.23 -3.93 0.10
N ASN A 211 20.14 -3.57 0.99
CA ASN A 211 19.88 -2.67 2.09
C ASN A 211 20.93 -1.57 2.20
N LEU A 212 20.57 -0.48 2.86
CA LEU A 212 21.42 0.66 3.14
C LEU A 212 21.24 1.06 4.60
N SER A 213 22.32 1.27 5.34
CA SER A 213 22.26 1.71 6.73
C SER A 213 22.84 3.11 6.89
N LEU A 214 22.07 4.01 7.51
CA LEU A 214 22.44 5.39 7.80
C LEU A 214 22.53 5.61 9.30
N ARG A 215 23.57 6.27 9.78
CA ARG A 215 23.71 6.62 11.20
C ARG A 215 22.87 7.86 11.51
N ALA A 216 22.07 7.80 12.55
CA ALA A 216 21.29 8.92 13.07
C ALA A 216 21.61 9.13 14.56
N LYS A 217 21.69 10.40 14.96
CA LYS A 217 21.95 10.81 16.34
C LYS A 217 20.91 11.85 16.75
N PHE A 218 20.30 11.65 17.91
CA PHE A 218 19.37 12.61 18.53
C PHE A 218 19.94 13.06 19.86
N GLU A 219 19.84 14.35 20.14
CA GLU A 219 20.36 15.00 21.34
C GLU A 219 19.26 15.84 22.00
N GLU A 220 19.15 15.77 23.32
CA GLU A 220 18.22 16.57 24.10
C GLU A 220 18.92 17.09 25.37
N LEU A 221 18.81 18.40 25.61
CA LEU A 221 19.33 19.02 26.82
C LEU A 221 18.27 18.90 27.94
N PHE A 222 18.65 18.28 29.05
CA PHE A 222 17.79 18.07 30.21
C PHE A 222 18.44 18.66 31.48
N GLU A 223 17.68 19.43 32.24
CA GLU A 223 18.13 19.98 33.54
C GLU A 223 17.41 19.23 34.66
N GLY A 224 18.15 18.44 35.46
CA GLY A 224 17.52 17.66 36.51
C GLY A 224 18.48 16.76 37.28
N VAL A 225 17.91 15.94 38.16
CA VAL A 225 18.70 14.99 38.95
C VAL A 225 19.11 13.78 38.12
N SER A 226 20.19 13.11 38.54
CA SER A 226 20.74 11.93 37.86
C SER A 226 19.70 10.82 37.62
N THR A 227 18.81 10.59 38.58
CA THR A 227 17.77 9.54 38.53
C THR A 227 16.66 9.85 37.54
N GLU A 228 16.36 11.12 37.28
CA GLU A 228 15.38 11.55 36.28
C GLU A 228 15.96 11.43 34.87
N ALA A 229 17.22 11.84 34.69
CA ALA A 229 17.95 11.63 33.43
C ALA A 229 18.02 10.14 33.05
N ASP A 230 18.27 9.26 34.02
CA ASP A 230 18.27 7.80 33.81
C ASP A 230 16.89 7.27 33.37
N LYS A 231 15.79 7.84 33.90
CA LYS A 231 14.43 7.45 33.48
C LYS A 231 14.13 7.88 32.05
N LEU A 232 14.58 9.08 31.65
CA LEU A 232 14.36 9.63 30.32
C LEU A 232 15.15 8.87 29.24
N ILE A 233 16.33 8.35 29.56
CA ILE A 233 17.20 7.67 28.60
C ILE A 233 16.94 6.15 28.49
N LYS A 234 16.25 5.58 29.48
CA LYS A 234 15.86 4.17 29.53
C LYS A 234 15.05 3.67 28.32
N PRO A 235 14.05 4.39 27.77
CA PRO A 235 13.37 3.95 26.56
C PRO A 235 14.32 3.97 25.34
N LYS A 236 14.19 2.96 24.48
CA LYS A 236 14.97 2.86 23.23
C LYS A 236 14.63 4.00 22.28
N VAL A 237 13.34 4.29 22.15
CA VAL A 237 12.82 5.39 21.33
C VAL A 237 12.44 6.55 22.26
N PRO A 238 13.18 7.67 22.26
CA PRO A 238 12.86 8.81 23.10
C PRO A 238 11.56 9.49 22.65
N HIS A 239 10.88 10.14 23.60
CA HIS A 239 9.65 10.88 23.33
C HIS A 239 9.83 11.98 22.27
N ILE A 240 11.04 12.56 22.18
CA ILE A 240 11.39 13.60 21.20
C ILE A 240 11.30 13.13 19.73
N ILE A 241 11.36 11.83 19.45
CA ILE A 241 11.22 11.31 18.08
C ILE A 241 9.85 10.67 17.80
N GLN A 242 8.94 10.69 18.77
CA GLN A 242 7.57 10.24 18.57
C GLN A 242 6.84 11.15 17.59
N GLY A 243 6.21 10.56 16.57
CA GLY A 243 5.53 11.30 15.51
C GLY A 243 6.47 11.87 14.45
N LEU A 244 7.77 11.53 14.46
CA LEU A 244 8.68 11.85 13.35
C LEU A 244 8.16 11.19 12.07
N GLN A 245 7.94 12.00 11.03
CA GLN A 245 7.51 11.53 9.71
C GLN A 245 8.56 11.90 8.67
N MET A 246 9.02 10.88 7.96
CA MET A 246 10.00 11.02 6.89
C MET A 246 9.48 10.40 5.60
N LYS A 247 9.87 10.99 4.48
CA LYS A 247 9.52 10.56 3.13
C LYS A 247 10.76 10.11 2.40
N ILE A 248 10.77 8.86 1.98
CA ILE A 248 11.77 8.32 1.06
C ILE A 248 11.20 8.48 -0.35
N SER A 249 11.81 9.32 -1.17
CA SER A 249 11.48 9.48 -2.58
C SER A 249 12.51 8.74 -3.44
N TYR A 250 12.06 7.97 -4.43
CA TYR A 250 12.94 7.18 -5.30
C TYR A 250 12.31 6.97 -6.68
N ASN A 251 13.13 6.70 -7.68
CA ASN A 251 12.70 6.46 -9.06
C ASN A 251 12.81 4.99 -9.42
N ASP A 252 11.92 4.51 -10.28
CA ASP A 252 12.06 3.20 -10.93
C ASP A 252 12.95 3.26 -12.18
N GLU A 253 13.18 2.10 -12.81
CA GLU A 253 13.95 1.97 -14.06
C GLU A 253 13.38 2.79 -15.23
N LYS A 254 12.08 3.13 -15.18
CA LYS A 254 11.38 3.91 -16.21
C LYS A 254 11.39 5.42 -15.89
N GLY A 255 12.02 5.83 -14.79
CA GLY A 255 12.08 7.22 -14.35
C GLY A 255 10.80 7.72 -13.67
N VAL A 256 9.84 6.85 -13.33
CA VAL A 256 8.65 7.22 -12.56
C VAL A 256 9.03 7.37 -11.10
N GLN A 257 8.62 8.47 -10.50
CA GLN A 257 8.89 8.76 -9.09
C GLN A 257 7.86 8.06 -8.20
N HIS A 258 8.36 7.41 -7.15
CA HIS A 258 7.60 6.75 -6.09
C HIS A 258 8.03 7.28 -4.73
N ALA A 259 7.19 7.10 -3.71
CA ALA A 259 7.54 7.49 -2.35
C ALA A 259 7.01 6.49 -1.31
N THR A 260 7.78 6.35 -0.24
CA THR A 260 7.36 5.69 1.01
C THR A 260 7.42 6.72 2.13
N ILE A 261 6.36 6.83 2.91
CA ILE A 261 6.34 7.63 4.13
C ILE A 261 6.50 6.67 5.29
N PHE A 262 7.49 6.90 6.15
CA PHE A 262 7.63 6.15 7.39
C PHE A 262 7.41 7.05 8.60
N ARG A 263 6.72 6.50 9.60
CA ARG A 263 6.28 7.21 10.81
C ARG A 263 6.71 6.47 12.05
N VAL A 264 7.34 7.18 12.98
CA VAL A 264 7.72 6.63 14.29
C VAL A 264 6.51 6.66 15.22
N ASN A 265 6.02 5.48 15.60
CA ASN A 265 4.88 5.29 16.51
C ASN A 265 5.26 4.29 17.61
N GLY A 266 5.58 4.79 18.81
CA GLY A 266 6.03 3.94 19.91
C GLY A 266 7.42 3.36 19.65
N ASP A 267 7.58 2.05 19.79
CA ASP A 267 8.82 1.31 19.50
C ASP A 267 8.89 0.79 18.05
N GLU A 268 7.84 0.99 17.25
CA GLU A 268 7.72 0.48 15.88
C GLU A 268 7.69 1.61 14.83
N LEU A 269 8.02 1.24 13.59
CA LEU A 269 8.00 2.12 12.43
C LEU A 269 6.91 1.68 11.45
N ASP A 270 5.96 2.58 11.22
CA ASP A 270 4.90 2.36 10.25
C ASP A 270 5.34 2.85 8.87
N ASN A 271 5.50 1.92 7.92
CA ASN A 271 5.83 2.21 6.53
C ASN A 271 4.55 2.26 5.68
N THR A 272 4.20 3.45 5.18
CA THR A 272 3.03 3.68 4.32
C THR A 272 3.44 4.07 2.91
N LYS A 273 2.85 3.40 1.91
CA LYS A 273 3.05 3.74 0.49
C LYS A 273 2.42 5.10 0.17
N ALA A 274 3.17 5.97 -0.49
CA ALA A 274 2.71 7.25 -1.03
C ALA A 274 2.78 7.27 -2.57
#